data_AF-A0A920L1T2-F1
#
_entry.id   AF-A0A920L1T2-F1
#
_cell.length_a   1.000
_cell.length_b   1.000
_cell.length_c   1.000
_cell.angle_alpha   90.00
_cell.angle_beta   90.00
_cell.angle_gamma   90.00
#
_symmetry.space_group_name_H-M   'P 1'
#
loop_
_entity.id
_entity.type
_entity.pdbx_description
1 polymer ?
#
loop_
_entity_poly.entity_id
_entity_poly.type
_entity_poly.pdbx_seq_one_letter_code
_entity_poly.pdbx_strand_id
1 'polypeptide(L)'
;MKAKTCRVIVNQAHCFATGGFFNNGLPFSLSMGCGSWGGNSIDGNLNWEHFVNKVRVVKTIKENKPELIEVFGDFWKETSK
;
A
#
# COMPACT_ATOMS: atom_id res chain seq x y z
N MET A 1 13.38 -7.56 2.12
CA MET A 1 12.77 -7.44 3.46
C MET A 1 12.98 -8.77 4.20
N LYS A 2 13.46 -8.80 5.45
CA LYS A 2 13.77 -10.07 6.15
C LYS A 2 12.51 -10.81 6.65
N ALA A 3 11.40 -10.11 6.88
CA ALA A 3 10.12 -10.71 7.29
C ALA A 3 9.09 -10.61 6.15
N LYS A 4 8.38 -11.71 5.88
CA LYS A 4 7.25 -11.75 4.94
C LYS A 4 5.94 -11.53 5.71
N THR A 5 5.61 -10.27 5.99
CA THR A 5 4.36 -9.89 6.68
C THR A 5 3.80 -8.59 6.11
N CYS A 6 2.49 -8.41 6.25
CA CYS A 6 1.79 -7.18 5.88
C CYS A 6 1.49 -6.28 7.09
N ARG A 7 1.59 -6.82 8.32
CA ARG A 7 1.32 -6.09 9.56
C ARG A 7 2.33 -6.48 10.62
N VAL A 8 2.89 -5.49 11.29
CA VAL A 8 3.75 -5.65 12.47
C VAL A 8 3.05 -4.93 13.61
N ILE A 9 2.54 -5.71 14.56
CA ILE A 9 1.89 -5.19 15.76
C ILE A 9 2.95 -5.05 16.86
N VAL A 10 3.09 -3.85 17.42
CA VAL A 10 4.09 -3.54 18.44
C VAL A 10 3.38 -3.22 19.75
N ASN A 11 3.79 -3.87 20.84
CA ASN A 11 3.28 -3.62 22.19
C ASN A 11 1.73 -3.70 22.34
N GLN A 12 1.07 -4.56 21.56
CA GLN A 12 -0.37 -4.81 21.67
C GLN A 12 -0.68 -6.31 21.54
N ALA A 13 -1.76 -6.75 22.19
CA ALA A 13 -2.21 -8.14 22.12
C ALA A 13 -2.67 -8.48 20.69
N HIS A 14 -2.07 -9.52 20.11
CA HIS A 14 -2.26 -9.89 18.71
C HIS A 14 -3.72 -10.08 18.30
N CYS A 15 -4.50 -10.84 19.09
CA CYS A 15 -5.90 -11.18 18.76
C CYS A 15 -6.80 -9.95 18.62
N PHE A 16 -6.54 -8.87 19.36
CA PHE A 16 -7.34 -7.64 19.30
C PHE A 16 -6.76 -6.65 18.29
N ALA A 17 -5.44 -6.58 18.18
CA ALA A 17 -4.78 -5.55 17.40
C ALA A 17 -4.77 -5.84 15.89
N THR A 18 -4.56 -7.09 15.48
CA THR A 18 -4.40 -7.43 14.04
C THR A 18 -5.67 -7.18 13.24
N GLY A 19 -6.84 -7.46 13.84
CA GLY A 19 -8.13 -7.16 13.24
C GLY A 19 -8.49 -5.67 13.25
N GLY A 20 -7.69 -4.83 13.92
CA GLY A 20 -7.92 -3.41 14.08
C GLY A 20 -8.72 -3.05 15.33
N PHE A 21 -8.31 -1.97 15.98
CA PHE A 21 -8.90 -1.50 17.22
C PHE A 21 -8.83 0.03 17.31
N PHE A 22 -9.66 0.63 18.17
CA PHE A 22 -9.76 2.09 18.30
C PHE A 22 -8.43 2.78 18.67
N ASN A 23 -7.47 2.04 19.24
CA ASN A 23 -6.17 2.55 19.69
C ASN A 23 -5.00 2.22 18.75
N ASN A 24 -5.25 1.68 17.54
CA ASN A 24 -4.16 1.32 16.61
C ASN A 24 -4.37 1.76 15.15
N GLY A 25 -5.54 2.32 14.83
CA GLY A 25 -5.80 2.96 13.54
C GLY A 25 -5.93 2.01 12.36
N LEU A 26 -5.89 0.69 12.57
CA LEU A 26 -6.19 -0.28 11.52
C LEU A 26 -7.72 -0.39 11.33
N PRO A 27 -8.21 -0.45 10.07
CA PRO A 27 -9.62 -0.72 9.81
C PRO A 27 -10.07 -2.02 10.48
N PHE A 28 -11.17 -1.98 11.21
CA PHE A 28 -11.72 -3.17 11.86
C PHE A 28 -12.11 -4.22 10.82
N SER A 29 -11.63 -5.45 10.97
CA SER A 29 -11.92 -6.59 10.11
C SER A 29 -11.54 -7.92 10.78
N LEU A 30 -12.28 -8.98 10.42
CA LEU A 30 -11.89 -10.37 10.73
C LEU A 30 -11.23 -11.06 9.52
N SER A 31 -11.09 -10.35 8.39
CA SER A 31 -10.48 -10.85 7.17
C SER A 31 -9.27 -9.99 6.82
N MET A 32 -8.07 -10.56 6.89
CA MET A 32 -6.81 -9.83 6.81
C MET A 32 -6.01 -10.33 5.61
N GLY A 33 -5.67 -9.43 4.69
CA GLY A 33 -4.88 -9.77 3.50
C GLY A 33 -3.41 -10.05 3.82
N CYS A 34 -2.86 -11.14 3.30
CA CYS A 34 -1.45 -11.52 3.46
C CYS A 34 -0.54 -11.01 2.32
N GLY A 35 -1.06 -10.15 1.45
CA GLY A 35 -0.33 -9.60 0.31
C GLY A 35 0.03 -10.65 -0.74
N SER A 36 0.82 -10.24 -1.74
CA SER A 36 1.25 -11.13 -2.83
C SER A 36 2.05 -12.34 -2.35
N TRP A 37 2.77 -12.21 -1.23
CA TRP A 37 3.51 -13.30 -0.58
C TRP A 37 2.60 -14.44 -0.13
N GLY A 38 1.38 -14.11 0.32
CA GLY A 38 0.36 -15.07 0.75
C GLY A 38 -0.69 -15.36 -0.32
N GLY A 39 -0.45 -14.98 -1.59
CA GLY A 39 -1.40 -15.18 -2.68
C GLY A 39 -2.68 -14.36 -2.56
N ASN A 40 -2.65 -13.23 -1.85
CA ASN A 40 -3.80 -12.33 -1.73
C ASN A 40 -3.63 -11.09 -2.62
N SER A 41 -4.74 -10.60 -3.18
CA SER A 41 -4.80 -9.34 -3.93
C SER A 41 -4.71 -8.09 -3.04
N ILE A 42 -4.83 -8.27 -1.73
CA ILE A 42 -4.79 -7.21 -0.73
C ILE A 42 -3.80 -7.57 0.38
N ASP A 43 -3.19 -6.55 0.97
CA ASP A 43 -2.28 -6.61 2.11
C ASP A 43 -2.86 -5.96 3.38
N GLY A 44 -3.97 -5.23 3.25
CA GLY A 44 -4.67 -4.56 4.35
C GLY A 44 -5.76 -5.38 5.04
N ASN A 45 -6.44 -4.74 5.99
CA ASN A 45 -7.66 -5.27 6.62
C ASN A 45 -8.83 -5.04 5.66
N LEU A 46 -9.57 -6.11 5.33
CA LEU A 46 -10.68 -6.04 4.40
C LEU A 46 -11.77 -5.12 4.96
N ASN A 47 -12.18 -4.15 4.15
CA ASN A 47 -13.20 -3.15 4.45
C ASN A 47 -14.09 -2.89 3.23
N TRP A 48 -15.09 -2.02 3.38
CA TRP A 48 -16.09 -1.71 2.36
C TRP A 48 -15.52 -1.26 1.01
N GLU A 49 -14.34 -0.61 0.99
CA GLU A 49 -13.73 -0.13 -0.26
C GLU A 49 -13.38 -1.27 -1.23
N HIS A 50 -13.16 -2.48 -0.71
CA HIS A 50 -12.84 -3.66 -1.51
C HIS A 50 -14.07 -4.25 -2.20
N PHE A 51 -15.28 -3.83 -1.82
CA PHE A 51 -16.55 -4.32 -2.36
C PHE A 51 -17.21 -3.31 -3.31
N VAL A 52 -16.57 -2.17 -3.56
CA VAL A 52 -17.10 -1.12 -4.43
C VAL A 52 -16.14 -0.79 -5.56
N ASN A 53 -16.69 -0.65 -6.76
CA ASN A 53 -15.92 -0.15 -7.89
C ASN A 53 -15.91 1.38 -7.87
N LYS A 54 -14.71 1.99 -7.97
CA LYS A 54 -14.56 3.45 -8.09
C LYS A 54 -14.62 3.86 -9.56
N VAL A 55 -15.70 4.55 -9.96
CA VAL A 55 -15.81 5.16 -11.29
C VAL A 55 -15.01 6.47 -11.30
N ARG A 56 -14.07 6.61 -12.23
CA ARG A 56 -13.25 7.81 -12.37
C ARG A 56 -13.62 8.55 -13.65
N VAL A 57 -14.05 9.79 -13.51
CA VAL A 57 -14.28 10.70 -14.65
C VAL A 57 -12.97 11.42 -14.94
N VAL A 58 -12.40 11.17 -16.12
CA VAL A 58 -11.13 11.76 -16.56
C VAL A 58 -11.40 12.71 -17.72
N LYS A 59 -10.74 13.87 -17.70
CA LYS A 59 -10.81 14.90 -18.74
C LYS A 59 -9.40 15.30 -19.15
N THR A 60 -9.24 15.65 -20.42
CA THR A 60 -7.96 16.09 -20.96
C THR A 60 -7.49 17.36 -20.25
N ILE A 61 -6.24 17.36 -19.82
CA ILE A 61 -5.54 18.53 -19.28
C ILE A 61 -4.29 18.78 -20.13
N LYS A 62 -3.70 19.98 -20.01
CA LYS A 62 -2.43 20.27 -20.69
C LYS A 62 -1.36 19.27 -20.22
N GLU A 63 -0.62 18.73 -21.17
CA GLU A 63 0.47 17.80 -20.88
C GLU A 63 1.55 18.49 -20.05
N ASN A 64 1.96 17.84 -18.96
CA ASN A 64 3.09 18.24 -18.12
C ASN A 64 4.05 17.05 -18.04
N LYS A 65 4.79 16.82 -19.14
CA LYS A 65 5.74 15.73 -19.26
C LYS A 65 7.11 16.22 -18.79
N PRO A 66 7.66 15.67 -17.71
CA PRO A 66 9.01 16.02 -17.28
C PRO A 66 10.03 15.47 -18.28
N GLU A 67 11.15 16.17 -18.42
CA GLU A 67 12.27 15.68 -19.23
C GLU A 67 12.98 14.52 -18.50
N LEU A 68 13.49 13.55 -19.26
CA LEU A 68 14.16 12.37 -18.69
C LEU A 68 15.32 12.75 -17.75
N ILE A 69 16.04 13.81 -18.08
CA ILE A 69 17.17 14.32 -17.28
C ILE A 69 16.70 14.89 -15.94
N GLU A 70 15.50 15.46 -15.87
CA GLU A 70 14.93 16.03 -14.64
C GLU A 70 14.51 14.91 -13.67
N VAL A 71 14.09 13.77 -14.20
CA VAL A 71 13.65 12.62 -13.40
C VAL A 71 14.82 11.70 -13.01
N PHE A 72 15.76 11.47 -13.92
CA PHE A 72 16.80 10.43 -13.77
C PHE A 72 18.23 10.96 -13.77
N GLY A 73 18.43 12.28 -13.84
CA GLY A 73 19.76 12.88 -13.93
C GLY A 73 20.70 12.45 -12.80
N ASP A 74 20.20 12.38 -11.57
CA ASP A 74 21.02 11.96 -10.42
C ASP A 74 21.30 10.45 -10.40
N PHE A 75 20.31 9.64 -10.81
CA PHE A 75 20.50 8.19 -10.97
C PHE A 75 21.60 7.88 -12.00
N TRP A 76 21.60 8.57 -13.15
CA TRP A 76 22.61 8.34 -14.19
C TRP A 76 24.00 8.85 -13.79
N LYS A 77 24.11 9.96 -13.05
CA LYS A 77 25.40 10.39 -12.47
C LYS A 77 26.00 9.34 -11.55
N GLU A 78 25.17 8.65 -10.78
CA GLU A 78 25.62 7.65 -9.81
C GLU A 78 25.94 6.29 -10.45
N THR A 79 25.22 5.91 -11.52
CA THR A 79 25.30 4.57 -12.13
C THR A 79 26.09 4.49 -13.44
N SER A 80 26.31 5.60 -14.16
CA SER A 80 27.10 5.62 -15.41
C SER A 80 28.62 5.66 -15.18
N LYS A 81 29.14 4.74 -14.37
CA LYS A 81 30.58 4.41 -14.33
C LYS A 81 30.96 3.42 -15.41
#